data_AF-A0A956D1Q8-F1
#
_entry.id   AF-A0A956D1Q8-F1
#
_cell.length_a   1.000
_cell.length_b   1.000
_cell.length_c   1.000
_cell.angle_alpha   90.00
_cell.angle_beta   90.00
_cell.angle_gamma   90.00
#
_symmetry.space_group_name_H-M   'P 1'
#
loop_
_entity.id
_entity.type
_entity.pdbx_description
1 polymer ?
#
loop_
_entity_poly.entity_id
_entity_poly.type
_entity_poly.pdbx_seq_one_letter_code
_entity_poly.pdbx_strand_id
1 'polypeptide(L)'
;MIPFEERRSRRSNHRDLALGFQLEHVRDRGRLEALVLADDQGLIVSTAGDPAVCRELAAIAPLWARSILGIPLPPLLRGAEIAVRIVHVHGIPLYLACVGGGVARDALLSHSMSGVKRILACN
;
A
#
# COMPACT_ATOMS: atom_id res chain seq x y z
N MET A 1 0.90 23.16 27.59
CA MET A 1 0.05 21.98 27.32
C MET A 1 -0.47 22.11 25.89
N ILE A 2 -0.02 21.24 24.99
CA ILE A 2 -0.42 21.33 23.57
C ILE A 2 -1.90 20.92 23.43
N PRO A 3 -2.75 21.62 22.68
CA PRO A 3 -4.14 21.22 22.41
C PRO A 3 -4.25 19.80 21.84
N PHE A 4 -5.39 19.14 22.07
CA PHE A 4 -5.60 17.74 21.65
C PHE A 4 -5.62 17.57 20.12
N GLU A 5 -6.17 18.54 19.38
CA GLU A 5 -6.19 18.54 17.92
C GLU A 5 -4.79 18.62 17.31
N GLU A 6 -3.94 19.48 17.85
CA GLU A 6 -2.54 19.63 17.42
C GLU A 6 -1.72 18.37 17.73
N ARG A 7 -2.01 17.70 18.86
CA ARG A 7 -1.45 16.36 19.16
C ARG A 7 -1.90 15.29 18.16
N ARG A 8 -3.18 15.27 17.78
CA ARG A 8 -3.74 14.30 16.83
C ARG A 8 -3.19 14.53 15.41
N SER A 9 -3.18 15.78 14.95
CA SER A 9 -2.61 16.16 13.65
C SER A 9 -1.14 15.76 13.55
N ARG A 10 -0.35 16.07 14.58
CA ARG A 10 1.07 15.69 14.62
C ARG A 10 1.27 14.18 14.59
N ARG A 11 0.49 13.39 15.33
CA ARG A 11 0.55 11.92 15.27
C ARG A 11 0.19 11.39 13.88
N SER A 12 -0.84 11.96 13.22
CA SER A 12 -1.20 11.58 11.85
C SER A 12 -0.05 11.83 10.88
N ASN A 13 0.52 13.04 10.89
CA ASN A 13 1.66 13.39 10.03
C ASN A 13 2.85 12.46 10.25
N HIS A 14 3.13 12.06 11.49
CA HIS A 14 4.19 11.10 11.78
C HIS A 14 3.89 9.69 11.25
N ARG A 15 2.63 9.27 11.23
CA ARG A 15 2.22 7.98 10.67
C ARG A 15 2.33 7.99 9.15
N ASP A 16 1.89 9.05 8.48
CA ASP A 16 1.93 9.16 7.02
C ASP A 16 3.38 9.10 6.52
N LEU A 17 4.29 9.81 7.19
CA LEU A 17 5.73 9.75 6.93
C LEU A 17 6.31 8.36 7.22
N ALA A 18 5.95 7.74 8.36
CA ALA A 18 6.43 6.41 8.71
C ALA A 18 5.97 5.34 7.71
N LEU A 19 4.74 5.45 7.20
CA LEU A 19 4.22 4.59 6.14
C LEU A 19 4.99 4.79 4.84
N GLY A 20 5.26 6.04 4.45
CA GLY A 20 6.07 6.36 3.28
C GLY A 20 7.43 5.68 3.33
N PHE A 21 8.19 5.88 4.41
CA PHE A 21 9.50 5.23 4.59
C PHE A 21 9.41 3.71 4.63
N GLN A 22 8.37 3.16 5.27
CA GLN A 22 8.16 1.72 5.29
C GLN A 22 7.93 1.17 3.88
N LEU A 23 7.12 1.84 3.06
CA LEU A 23 6.83 1.41 1.69
C LEU A 23 8.05 1.59 0.77
N GLU A 24 8.79 2.69 0.89
CA GLU A 24 10.05 2.90 0.15
C GLU A 24 11.07 1.81 0.46
N HIS A 25 11.27 1.50 1.74
CA HIS A 25 12.18 0.44 2.16
C HIS A 25 11.80 -0.92 1.56
N VAL A 26 10.49 -1.24 1.55
CA VAL A 26 9.99 -2.50 0.99
C VAL A 26 10.14 -2.52 -0.53
N ARG A 27 9.82 -1.42 -1.21
CA ARG A 27 10.02 -1.27 -2.66
C ARG A 27 11.47 -1.52 -3.03
N ASP A 28 12.41 -0.87 -2.36
CA ASP A 28 13.83 -0.96 -2.66
C ASP A 28 14.38 -2.37 -2.37
N ARG A 29 13.99 -2.96 -1.22
CA ARG A 29 14.39 -4.33 -0.86
C ARG A 29 13.83 -5.36 -1.84
N GLY A 30 12.60 -5.18 -2.30
CA GLY A 30 11.94 -6.07 -3.25
C GLY A 30 12.25 -5.80 -4.72
N ARG A 31 12.99 -4.71 -5.01
CA ARG A 31 13.19 -4.16 -6.37
C ARG A 31 11.86 -4.03 -7.11
N LEU A 32 10.85 -3.54 -6.40
CA LEU A 32 9.52 -3.30 -6.95
C LEU A 32 9.54 -1.99 -7.74
N GLU A 33 8.73 -1.92 -8.79
CA GLU A 33 8.55 -0.69 -9.56
C GLU A 33 7.68 0.31 -8.78
N ALA A 34 6.57 -0.19 -8.23
CA ALA A 34 5.66 0.56 -7.40
C ALA A 34 5.08 -0.30 -6.27
N LEU A 35 4.80 0.34 -5.14
CA LEU A 35 4.12 -0.25 -4.00
C LEU A 35 3.13 0.77 -3.43
N VAL A 36 1.91 0.34 -3.17
CA VAL A 36 0.79 1.20 -2.75
C VAL A 36 0.05 0.54 -1.60
N LEU A 37 -0.29 1.32 -0.59
CA LEU A 37 -1.34 1.01 0.37
C LEU A 37 -2.57 1.85 0.03
N ALA A 38 -3.68 1.21 -0.30
CA ALA A 38 -4.94 1.86 -0.64
C ALA A 38 -6.08 1.42 0.28
N ASP A 39 -7.12 2.24 0.36
CA ASP A 39 -8.38 1.87 1.00
C ASP A 39 -9.31 1.09 0.04
N ASP A 40 -10.54 0.82 0.47
CA ASP A 40 -11.51 0.06 -0.29
C ASP A 40 -12.16 0.82 -1.46
N GLN A 41 -11.99 2.14 -1.52
CA GLN A 41 -12.38 3.00 -2.64
C GLN A 41 -11.23 3.19 -3.64
N GLY A 42 -10.07 2.59 -3.38
CA GLY A 42 -8.88 2.75 -4.21
C GLY A 42 -8.16 4.09 -4.00
N LEU A 43 -8.45 4.79 -2.90
CA LEU A 43 -7.71 5.99 -2.51
C LEU A 43 -6.38 5.59 -1.87
N ILE A 44 -5.36 6.36 -2.23
CA ILE A 44 -4.01 6.17 -1.71
C ILE A 44 -3.95 6.59 -0.24
N VAL A 45 -3.50 5.68 0.62
CA VAL A 45 -3.08 5.97 2.00
C VAL A 45 -1.59 6.31 2.04
N SER A 46 -0.77 5.54 1.33
CA SER A 46 0.68 5.77 1.20
C SER A 46 1.22 5.01 -0.02
N THR A 47 2.31 5.49 -0.64
CA THR A 47 2.92 4.87 -1.82
C THR A 47 4.43 5.00 -1.85
N ALA A 48 5.06 4.20 -2.70
CA ALA A 48 6.45 4.35 -3.12
C ALA A 48 6.58 3.93 -4.59
N GLY A 49 7.13 4.80 -5.44
CA GLY A 49 7.31 4.54 -6.88
C GLY A 49 6.78 5.69 -7.74
N ASP A 50 6.62 5.45 -9.04
CA ASP A 50 6.06 6.45 -9.94
C ASP A 50 4.62 6.83 -9.55
N PRO A 51 4.29 8.13 -9.40
CA PRO A 51 2.96 8.56 -8.96
C PRO A 51 1.82 8.15 -9.91
N ALA A 52 2.05 8.08 -11.22
CA ALA A 52 1.00 7.70 -12.17
C ALA A 52 0.71 6.20 -12.08
N VAL A 53 1.75 5.37 -12.03
CA VAL A 53 1.63 3.92 -11.80
C VAL A 53 0.93 3.65 -10.47
N CYS A 54 1.33 4.37 -9.40
CA CYS A 54 0.72 4.21 -8.08
C CYS A 54 -0.79 4.52 -8.09
N ARG A 55 -1.23 5.57 -8.81
CA ARG A 55 -2.65 5.91 -8.92
C ARG A 55 -3.45 4.82 -9.61
N GLU A 56 -2.96 4.31 -10.74
CA GLU A 56 -3.65 3.22 -11.43
C GLU A 56 -3.68 1.96 -10.56
N LEU A 57 -2.58 1.64 -9.88
CA LEU A 57 -2.47 0.48 -9.01
C LEU A 57 -3.43 0.57 -7.81
N ALA A 58 -3.52 1.74 -7.17
CA ALA A 58 -4.44 2.01 -6.07
C ALA A 58 -5.89 1.78 -6.50
N ALA A 59 -6.27 2.35 -7.65
CA ALA A 59 -7.63 2.29 -8.16
C ALA A 59 -8.09 0.84 -8.43
N ILE A 60 -7.19 -0.02 -8.89
CA ILE A 60 -7.54 -1.42 -9.19
C ILE A 60 -7.37 -2.36 -8.01
N ALA A 61 -6.57 -2.02 -6.99
CA ALA A 61 -6.20 -2.96 -5.93
C ALA A 61 -7.41 -3.59 -5.20
N PRO A 62 -8.48 -2.85 -4.84
CA PRO A 62 -9.65 -3.45 -4.19
C PRO A 62 -10.40 -4.42 -5.11
N LEU A 63 -10.49 -4.09 -6.40
CA LEU A 63 -11.14 -4.94 -7.41
C LEU A 63 -10.31 -6.21 -7.65
N TRP A 64 -8.99 -6.06 -7.75
CA TRP A 64 -8.05 -7.16 -7.95
C TRP A 64 -8.10 -8.18 -6.82
N ALA A 65 -8.18 -7.71 -5.58
CA ALA A 65 -8.24 -8.58 -4.40
C ALA A 65 -9.58 -9.33 -4.25
N ARG A 66 -10.67 -8.80 -4.83
CA ARG A 66 -12.02 -9.39 -4.76
C ARG A 66 -12.35 -10.25 -5.97
N SER A 67 -11.66 -10.07 -7.09
CA SER A 67 -11.98 -10.73 -8.33
C SER A 67 -11.36 -12.12 -8.42
N ILE A 68 -12.20 -13.10 -8.76
CA ILE A 68 -11.78 -14.47 -9.09
C ILE A 68 -11.38 -14.56 -10.58
N LEU A 69 -11.86 -13.61 -11.39
CA LEU A 69 -11.58 -13.47 -12.82
C LEU A 69 -10.63 -12.29 -13.04
N GLY A 70 -9.77 -12.34 -14.06
CA GLY A 70 -8.91 -11.20 -14.38
C GLY A 70 -9.73 -9.93 -14.66
N ILE A 71 -9.25 -8.77 -14.21
CA ILE A 71 -9.86 -7.47 -14.54
C ILE A 71 -9.06 -6.77 -15.65
N PRO A 72 -9.71 -5.95 -16.50
CA PRO A 72 -8.99 -5.15 -17.48
C PRO A 72 -7.95 -4.25 -16.81
N LEU A 73 -6.70 -4.35 -17.27
CA LEU A 73 -5.60 -3.57 -16.74
C LEU A 73 -5.58 -2.16 -17.35
N PRO A 74 -5.46 -1.11 -16.52
CA PRO A 74 -5.14 0.24 -16.95
C PRO A 74 -3.85 0.29 -17.81
N PRO A 75 -3.70 1.30 -18.70
CA PRO A 75 -2.61 1.35 -19.67
C PRO A 75 -1.20 1.20 -19.08
N LEU A 76 -0.90 1.84 -17.94
CA LEU A 76 0.45 1.79 -17.33
C LEU A 76 0.72 0.45 -16.64
N LEU A 77 -0.31 -0.36 -16.43
CA LEU A 77 -0.21 -1.66 -15.77
C LEU A 77 -0.34 -2.84 -16.73
N ARG A 78 -0.52 -2.59 -18.04
CA ARG A 78 -0.67 -3.67 -19.03
C ARG A 78 0.59 -4.52 -19.12
N GLY A 79 0.42 -5.85 -18.99
CA GLY A 79 1.53 -6.80 -19.02
C GLY A 79 2.39 -6.78 -17.75
N ALA A 80 2.03 -5.96 -16.76
CA ALA A 80 2.75 -5.89 -15.50
C ALA A 80 2.37 -7.07 -14.59
N GLU A 81 3.35 -7.56 -13.84
CA GLU A 81 3.08 -8.51 -12.77
C GLU A 81 2.62 -7.79 -11.51
N ILE A 82 1.35 -8.03 -11.13
CA ILE A 82 0.73 -7.40 -9.97
C ILE A 82 0.49 -8.43 -8.87
N ALA A 83 0.78 -8.04 -7.63
CA ALA A 83 0.34 -8.77 -6.45
C ALA A 83 -0.37 -7.82 -5.49
N VAL A 84 -1.47 -8.31 -4.91
CA VAL A 84 -2.26 -7.59 -3.91
C VAL A 84 -2.42 -8.45 -2.67
N ARG A 85 -2.36 -7.82 -1.49
CA ARG A 85 -2.64 -8.43 -0.18
C ARG A 85 -3.56 -7.53 0.64
N ILE A 86 -4.52 -8.14 1.32
CA ILE A 86 -5.46 -7.42 2.19
C ILE A 86 -4.86 -7.30 3.59
N VAL A 87 -4.76 -6.06 4.08
CA VAL A 87 -4.30 -5.70 5.42
C VAL A 87 -5.48 -5.21 6.22
N HIS A 88 -5.92 -5.97 7.22
CA HIS A 88 -6.98 -5.51 8.13
C HIS A 88 -6.38 -4.67 9.26
N VAL A 89 -6.91 -3.45 9.43
CA VAL A 89 -6.55 -2.51 10.50
C VAL A 89 -7.84 -2.08 11.17
N HIS A 90 -8.01 -2.40 12.47
CA HIS A 90 -9.24 -2.12 13.21
C HIS A 90 -10.53 -2.63 12.51
N GLY A 91 -10.43 -3.76 11.79
CA GLY A 91 -11.54 -4.34 11.02
C GLY A 91 -11.77 -3.70 9.64
N ILE A 92 -11.07 -2.61 9.32
CA ILE A 92 -11.14 -1.95 8.01
C ILE A 92 -10.13 -2.61 7.07
N PRO A 93 -10.54 -3.05 5.86
CA PRO A 93 -9.63 -3.61 4.88
C PRO A 93 -8.85 -2.49 4.16
N LEU A 94 -7.54 -2.63 4.16
CA LEU A 94 -6.63 -1.89 3.29
C LEU A 94 -5.98 -2.87 2.29
N TYR A 95 -5.50 -2.35 1.17
CA TYR A 95 -4.98 -3.12 0.07
C TYR A 95 -3.53 -2.72 -0.18
N LEU A 96 -2.61 -3.64 0.13
CA LEU A 96 -1.19 -3.49 -0.17
C LEU A 96 -0.93 -4.13 -1.53
N ALA A 97 -0.66 -3.31 -2.55
CA ALA A 97 -0.51 -3.72 -3.93
C ALA A 97 0.86 -3.31 -4.48
N CYS A 98 1.48 -4.15 -5.29
CA CYS A 98 2.75 -3.83 -5.95
C CYS A 98 2.80 -4.26 -7.41
N VAL A 99 3.72 -3.63 -8.14
CA VAL A 99 4.09 -3.96 -9.52
C VAL A 99 5.55 -4.40 -9.59
N GLY A 100 5.81 -5.44 -10.38
CA GLY A 100 7.17 -5.94 -10.64
C GLY A 100 7.73 -6.76 -9.49
N GLY A 101 9.06 -6.76 -9.36
CA GLY A 101 9.78 -7.62 -8.43
C GLY A 101 10.09 -9.00 -9.00
N GLY A 102 10.69 -9.86 -8.17
CA GLY A 102 11.02 -11.25 -8.52
C GLY A 102 10.22 -12.28 -7.72
N VAL A 103 10.65 -13.54 -7.79
CA VAL A 103 9.99 -14.70 -7.15
C VAL A 103 9.72 -14.51 -5.64
N ALA A 104 10.51 -13.70 -4.95
CA ALA A 104 10.36 -13.43 -3.51
C ALA A 104 9.30 -12.36 -3.17
N ARG A 105 8.65 -11.74 -4.16
CA ARG A 105 7.68 -10.64 -3.98
C ARG A 105 6.58 -10.97 -2.99
N ASP A 106 5.98 -12.15 -3.11
CA ASP A 106 4.84 -12.54 -2.28
C ASP A 106 5.21 -12.72 -0.81
N ALA A 107 6.42 -13.24 -0.54
CA ALA A 107 6.96 -13.35 0.82
C ALA A 107 7.28 -11.97 1.39
N LEU A 108 7.87 -11.09 0.57
CA LEU A 108 8.20 -9.72 0.95
C LEU A 108 6.94 -8.89 1.27
N LEU A 109 5.91 -8.96 0.42
CA LEU A 109 4.61 -8.33 0.67
C LEU A 109 4.01 -8.83 1.99
N SER A 110 3.97 -10.15 2.19
CA SER A 110 3.40 -10.76 3.40
C SER A 110 4.13 -10.28 4.67
N HIS A 111 5.45 -10.19 4.63
CA HIS A 111 6.24 -9.64 5.74
C HIS A 111 5.96 -8.15 5.98
N SER A 112 5.81 -7.38 4.90
CA SER A 112 5.58 -5.93 4.94
C SER A 112 4.25 -5.54 5.57
N MET A 113 3.23 -6.42 5.48
CA MET A 113 1.93 -6.23 6.14
C MET A 113 2.08 -6.01 7.65
N SER A 114 3.01 -6.70 8.31
CA SER A 114 3.24 -6.55 9.76
C SER A 114 3.77 -5.16 10.11
N GLY A 115 4.65 -4.60 9.27
CA GLY A 115 5.18 -3.24 9.43
C GLY A 115 4.07 -2.19 9.30
N VAL A 116 3.26 -2.29 8.25
CA VAL A 116 2.10 -1.41 8.00
C VAL A 116 1.10 -1.49 9.16
N LYS A 117 0.72 -2.70 9.57
CA LYS A 117 -0.21 -2.89 10.70
C LYS A 117 0.32 -2.26 11.97
N ARG A 118 1.61 -2.43 12.28
CA ARG A 118 2.22 -1.85 13.48
C ARG A 118 2.13 -0.32 13.48
N ILE A 119 2.47 0.33 12.36
CA ILE A 119 2.42 1.80 12.25
C ILE A 119 0.98 2.31 12.43
N LEU A 120 0.00 1.62 11.85
CA LEU A 120 -1.41 2.02 11.91
C LEU A 120 -2.11 1.66 13.23
N ALA A 121 -1.68 0.60 13.92
CA ALA A 121 -2.31 0.11 15.15
C ALA A 121 -1.79 0.76 16.45
N CYS A 122 -0.67 1.49 16.42
CA CYS A 122 -0.16 2.21 17.59
C CYS A 122 -1.06 3.40 17.94
N ASN A 123 -2.01 3.22 18.88
CA ASN A 123 -2.89 4.28 19.43
C ASN A 123 -2.31 4.96 20.67
#